data_AF-A0A5N6SAP4-F1
#
_entry.id   AF-A0A5N6SAP4-F1
#
_cell.length_a   1.000
_cell.length_b   1.000
_cell.length_c   1.000
_cell.angle_alpha   90.00
_cell.angle_beta   90.00
_cell.angle_gamma   90.00
#
_symmetry.space_group_name_H-M   'P 1'
#
loop_
_entity.id
_entity.type
_entity.pdbx_description
1 polymer ?
#
loop_
_entity_poly.entity_id
_entity_poly.type
_entity_poly.pdbx_seq_one_letter_code
_entity_poly.pdbx_strand_id
1 'polypeptide(L)'
;MARQWTNITRDEESGLPTMLVQAIAAAGVLCVGEIICAPMFAGMAQNRFALAPWAAVACLLAVAFTYTVGFALLWCVESLGNRLRPSLMPVAYGVAGLLGFTIWGCAVFTAFINSMLTPLGLAELSNSQVILIGVNCAALGFAAFFLGSIAPRMLSRRKGAVIAIGVLTLVLTIFGAFALAKVYGALY
;
A
#
# COMPACT_ATOMS: atom_id res chain seq x y z
N MET A 1 7.55 22.50 31.54
CA MET A 1 6.45 22.39 30.55
C MET A 1 6.97 21.55 29.37
N ALA A 2 6.76 20.23 29.40
CA ALA A 2 7.11 19.39 28.24
C ALA A 2 6.14 19.69 27.11
N ARG A 3 6.67 19.97 25.91
CA ARG A 3 5.90 20.34 24.71
C ARG A 3 4.91 19.24 24.35
N GLN A 4 3.63 19.59 24.27
CA GLN A 4 2.49 18.74 23.88
C GLN A 4 2.64 18.04 22.51
N TRP A 5 3.60 18.48 21.70
CA TRP A 5 3.90 17.98 20.34
C TRP A 5 4.64 16.64 20.28
N THR A 6 5.23 16.17 21.38
CA THR A 6 5.88 14.84 21.45
C THR A 6 4.97 13.76 22.03
N ASN A 7 3.72 14.09 22.35
CA ASN A 7 2.80 13.14 22.94
C ASN A 7 2.19 12.25 21.84
N ILE A 8 2.73 11.04 21.70
CA ILE A 8 2.23 10.05 20.74
C ILE A 8 0.95 9.46 21.30
N THR A 9 -0.16 9.59 20.56
CA THR A 9 -1.42 8.92 20.87
C THR A 9 -1.18 7.40 20.82
N ARG A 10 -1.15 6.80 21.99
CA ARG A 10 -1.04 5.35 22.18
C ARG A 10 -2.39 4.85 22.65
N ASP A 11 -2.75 3.65 22.22
CA ASP A 11 -3.91 2.97 22.78
C ASP A 11 -3.63 2.66 24.27
N GLU A 12 -4.53 3.04 25.18
CA GLU A 12 -4.31 2.89 26.64
C GLU A 12 -4.14 1.41 27.05
N GLU A 13 -4.78 0.49 26.31
CA GLU A 13 -4.72 -0.95 26.54
C GLU A 13 -3.49 -1.60 25.87
N SER A 14 -3.03 -1.04 24.73
CA SER A 14 -2.04 -1.67 23.88
C SER A 14 -0.63 -1.06 23.94
N GLY A 15 -0.52 0.22 24.28
CA GLY A 15 0.73 0.98 24.27
C GLY A 15 1.33 1.21 22.87
N LEU A 16 0.73 0.67 21.80
CA LEU A 16 1.18 0.88 20.42
C LEU A 16 0.69 2.24 19.89
N PRO A 17 1.51 2.95 19.09
CA PRO A 17 1.09 4.17 18.40
C PRO A 17 -0.07 3.86 17.44
N THR A 18 -1.17 4.60 17.55
CA THR A 18 -2.38 4.35 16.75
C THR A 18 -2.11 4.47 15.24
N MET A 19 -1.40 5.51 14.81
CA MET A 19 -1.00 5.68 13.40
C MET A 19 -0.16 4.50 12.87
N LEU A 20 0.72 3.92 13.69
CA LEU A 20 1.53 2.78 13.28
C LEU A 20 0.64 1.56 13.01
N VAL A 21 -0.35 1.31 13.88
CA VAL A 21 -1.31 0.22 13.69
C VAL A 21 -2.14 0.44 12.42
N GLN A 22 -2.57 1.68 12.15
CA GLN A 22 -3.29 2.03 10.93
C GLN A 22 -2.44 1.75 9.68
N ALA A 23 -1.17 2.16 9.68
CA ALA A 23 -0.26 1.96 8.56
C ALA A 23 0.03 0.47 8.31
N ILE A 24 0.28 -0.31 9.36
CA ILE A 24 0.50 -1.77 9.25
C ILE A 24 -0.76 -2.46 8.71
N ALA A 25 -1.94 -2.09 9.19
CA ALA A 25 -3.19 -2.64 8.71
C ALA A 25 -3.45 -2.28 7.25
N ALA A 26 -3.25 -1.02 6.85
CA ALA A 26 -3.38 -0.58 5.46
C ALA A 26 -2.40 -1.30 4.55
N ALA A 27 -1.13 -1.48 4.98
CA ALA A 27 -0.13 -2.26 4.26
C ALA A 27 -0.56 -3.71 4.06
N GLY A 28 -1.10 -4.35 5.11
CA GLY A 28 -1.63 -5.71 5.03
C GLY A 28 -2.78 -5.84 4.03
N VAL A 29 -3.75 -4.92 4.08
CA VAL A 29 -4.89 -4.93 3.14
C VAL A 29 -4.42 -4.70 1.70
N LEU A 30 -3.51 -3.76 1.46
CA LEU A 30 -2.98 -3.54 0.12
C LEU A 30 -2.18 -4.73 -0.39
N CYS A 31 -1.32 -5.36 0.42
CA CYS A 31 -0.61 -6.57 0.02
C CYS A 31 -1.57 -7.68 -0.41
N VAL A 32 -2.62 -7.94 0.38
CA VAL A 32 -3.63 -8.95 0.01
C VAL A 32 -4.35 -8.56 -1.27
N GLY A 33 -4.72 -7.28 -1.42
CA GLY A 33 -5.32 -6.74 -2.64
C GLY A 33 -4.45 -6.94 -3.87
N GLU A 34 -3.16 -6.62 -3.78
CA GLU A 34 -2.20 -6.77 -4.87
C GLU A 34 -1.95 -8.24 -5.23
N ILE A 35 -1.94 -9.16 -4.26
CA ILE A 35 -1.85 -10.60 -4.53
C ILE A 35 -3.07 -11.07 -5.33
N ILE A 36 -4.28 -10.62 -4.95
CA ILE A 36 -5.53 -10.97 -5.63
C ILE A 36 -5.54 -10.37 -7.04
N CYS A 37 -5.04 -9.14 -7.21
CA CYS A 37 -5.02 -8.44 -8.48
C CYS A 37 -3.82 -8.79 -9.38
N ALA A 38 -2.83 -9.54 -8.87
CA ALA A 38 -1.65 -9.97 -9.62
C ALA A 38 -1.94 -10.58 -11.01
N PRO A 39 -2.98 -11.43 -11.21
CA PRO A 39 -3.31 -11.98 -12.52
C PRO A 39 -3.71 -10.92 -13.56
N MET A 40 -4.32 -9.81 -13.12
CA MET A 40 -4.69 -8.70 -14.01
C MET A 40 -3.44 -8.11 -14.67
N PHE A 41 -2.42 -7.79 -13.87
CA PHE A 41 -1.15 -7.24 -14.35
C PHE A 41 -0.38 -8.23 -15.22
N ALA A 42 -0.39 -9.52 -14.87
CA ALA A 42 0.24 -10.56 -15.69
C ALA A 42 -0.44 -10.69 -17.07
N GLY A 43 -1.77 -10.58 -17.13
CA GLY A 43 -2.51 -10.54 -18.39
C GLY A 43 -2.15 -9.34 -19.25
N MET A 44 -1.92 -8.17 -18.64
CA MET A 44 -1.51 -6.96 -19.35
C MET A 44 -0.07 -7.05 -19.90
N ALA A 45 0.82 -7.76 -19.21
CA ALA A 45 2.19 -8.03 -19.62
C ALA A 45 2.33 -9.27 -20.53
N GLN A 46 1.28 -9.64 -21.26
CA GLN A 46 1.26 -10.79 -22.19
C GLN A 46 1.71 -12.12 -21.54
N ASN A 47 1.44 -12.30 -20.24
CA ASN A 47 1.81 -13.49 -19.46
C ASN A 47 3.34 -13.75 -19.39
N ARG A 48 4.16 -12.71 -19.62
CA ARG A 48 5.63 -12.79 -19.49
C ARG A 48 6.11 -12.66 -18.05
N PHE A 49 5.27 -12.11 -17.17
CA PHE A 49 5.53 -12.11 -15.74
C PHE A 49 5.09 -13.42 -15.12
N ALA A 50 6.01 -14.07 -14.40
CA ALA A 50 5.63 -15.14 -13.50
C ALA A 50 4.77 -14.55 -12.37
N LEU A 51 3.59 -15.14 -12.15
CA LEU A 51 2.58 -14.64 -11.23
C LEU A 51 3.11 -14.44 -9.80
N ALA A 52 3.82 -15.44 -9.28
CA ALA A 52 4.31 -15.40 -7.90
C ALA A 52 5.38 -14.31 -7.66
N PRO A 53 6.44 -14.19 -8.51
CA PRO A 53 7.37 -13.07 -8.43
C PRO A 53 6.71 -11.70 -8.58
N TRP A 54 5.77 -11.55 -9.53
CA TRP A 54 5.07 -10.28 -9.73
C TRP A 54 4.21 -9.90 -8.52
N ALA A 55 3.43 -10.83 -7.96
CA ALA A 55 2.62 -10.59 -6.78
C ALA A 55 3.46 -10.09 -5.60
N ALA A 56 4.68 -10.61 -5.44
CA ALA A 56 5.63 -10.16 -4.42
C ALA A 56 6.18 -8.75 -4.69
N VAL A 57 6.48 -8.43 -5.96
CA VAL A 57 6.88 -7.06 -6.36
C VAL A 57 5.74 -6.06 -6.14
N ALA A 58 4.51 -6.41 -6.51
CA ALA A 58 3.33 -5.57 -6.28
C ALA A 58 3.10 -5.33 -4.77
N CYS A 59 3.27 -6.37 -3.94
CA CYS A 59 3.29 -6.24 -2.48
C CYS A 59 4.37 -5.26 -2.00
N LEU A 60 5.61 -5.38 -2.52
CA LEU A 60 6.69 -4.45 -2.18
C LEU A 60 6.30 -3.00 -2.52
N LEU A 61 5.74 -2.75 -3.70
CA LEU A 61 5.36 -1.41 -4.14
C LEU A 61 4.19 -0.84 -3.30
N ALA A 62 3.25 -1.69 -2.93
CA ALA A 62 2.16 -1.34 -2.00
C ALA A 62 2.70 -0.99 -0.60
N VAL A 63 3.61 -1.80 -0.06
CA VAL A 63 4.22 -1.55 1.25
C VAL A 63 5.05 -0.26 1.23
N ALA A 64 5.86 -0.08 0.18
CA ALA A 64 6.64 1.13 -0.04
C ALA A 64 5.73 2.37 -0.07
N PHE A 65 4.60 2.32 -0.78
CA PHE A 65 3.59 3.38 -0.76
C PHE A 65 3.09 3.64 0.66
N THR A 66 2.63 2.61 1.38
CA THR A 66 2.01 2.80 2.70
C THR A 66 2.94 3.41 3.73
N TYR A 67 4.22 3.03 3.73
CA TYR A 67 5.18 3.54 4.71
C TYR A 67 5.82 4.87 4.30
N THR A 68 5.62 5.34 3.06
CA THR A 68 6.13 6.63 2.59
C THR A 68 4.99 7.64 2.42
N VAL A 69 4.37 7.66 1.23
CA VAL A 69 3.29 8.58 0.86
C VAL A 69 2.04 8.30 1.71
N GLY A 70 1.72 7.03 1.91
CA GLY A 70 0.56 6.62 2.68
C GLY A 70 0.61 7.09 4.13
N PHE A 71 1.78 6.99 4.77
CA PHE A 71 1.97 7.47 6.13
C PHE A 71 1.81 8.99 6.23
N ALA A 72 2.34 9.73 5.25
CA ALA A 72 2.12 11.17 5.15
C ALA A 72 0.63 11.51 4.98
N LEU A 73 -0.11 10.74 4.18
CA LEU A 73 -1.55 10.92 3.99
C LEU A 73 -2.34 10.64 5.27
N LEU A 74 -2.00 9.59 6.03
CA LEU A 74 -2.61 9.33 7.33
C LEU A 74 -2.43 10.54 8.25
N TRP A 75 -1.21 11.08 8.31
CA TRP A 75 -0.91 12.29 9.08
C TRP A 75 -1.71 13.51 8.61
N CYS A 76 -1.83 13.70 7.30
CA CYS A 76 -2.63 14.78 6.73
C CYS A 76 -4.10 14.65 7.17
N VAL A 77 -4.70 13.47 7.06
CA VAL A 77 -6.10 13.28 7.47
C VAL A 77 -6.28 13.47 8.98
N GLU A 78 -5.33 13.00 9.80
CA GLU A 78 -5.40 13.20 11.26
C GLU A 78 -5.31 14.68 11.64
N SER A 79 -4.49 15.46 10.92
CA SER A 79 -4.41 16.92 11.09
C SER A 79 -5.72 17.65 10.73
N LEU A 80 -6.54 17.07 9.85
CA LEU A 80 -7.87 17.55 9.52
C LEU A 80 -8.93 17.15 10.57
N GLY A 81 -8.58 16.33 11.56
CA GLY A 81 -9.53 15.73 12.49
C GLY A 81 -10.38 16.73 13.28
N ASN A 82 -9.84 17.90 13.60
CA ASN A 82 -10.59 18.96 14.30
C ASN A 82 -11.61 19.69 13.39
N ARG A 83 -11.54 19.50 12.08
CA ARG A 83 -12.41 20.14 11.07
C ARG A 83 -13.49 19.22 10.53
N LEU A 84 -13.41 17.92 10.80
CA LEU A 84 -14.30 16.90 10.25
C LEU A 84 -15.17 16.26 11.34
N ARG A 85 -16.40 15.88 11.00
CA ARG A 85 -17.27 15.12 11.91
C ARG A 85 -16.62 13.75 12.17
N PRO A 86 -16.64 13.22 13.42
CA PRO A 86 -16.04 11.93 13.75
C PRO A 86 -16.51 10.76 12.87
N SER A 87 -17.77 10.79 12.43
CA SER A 87 -18.35 9.77 11.54
C SER A 87 -17.80 9.79 10.11
N LEU A 88 -17.23 10.91 9.66
CA LEU A 88 -16.68 11.07 8.31
C LEU A 88 -15.16 10.80 8.25
N MET A 89 -14.50 10.66 9.41
CA MET A 89 -13.06 10.35 9.45
C MET A 89 -12.69 9.10 8.63
N PRO A 90 -13.37 7.94 8.77
CA PRO A 90 -13.01 6.75 8.00
C PRO A 90 -13.11 6.97 6.49
N VAL A 91 -14.11 7.73 6.05
CA VAL A 91 -14.30 8.10 4.63
C VAL A 91 -13.18 9.03 4.17
N ALA A 92 -12.78 10.00 4.99
CA ALA A 92 -11.67 10.89 4.66
C ALA A 92 -10.34 10.13 4.50
N TYR A 93 -10.07 9.15 5.37
CA TYR A 93 -8.94 8.23 5.20
C TYR A 93 -9.06 7.45 3.90
N GLY A 94 -10.22 6.84 3.63
CA GLY A 94 -10.47 6.12 2.38
C GLY A 94 -10.25 6.98 1.14
N VAL A 95 -10.75 8.21 1.10
CA VAL A 95 -10.55 9.14 -0.02
C VAL A 95 -9.08 9.51 -0.20
N ALA A 96 -8.36 9.76 0.90
CA ALA A 96 -6.92 10.03 0.84
C ALA A 96 -6.15 8.82 0.25
N GLY A 97 -6.45 7.61 0.72
CA GLY A 97 -5.88 6.37 0.19
C GLY A 97 -6.22 6.13 -1.28
N LEU A 98 -7.46 6.40 -1.69
CA LEU A 98 -7.92 6.33 -3.07
C LEU A 98 -7.06 7.22 -3.96
N LEU A 99 -6.98 8.51 -3.66
CA LEU A 99 -6.24 9.48 -4.48
C LEU A 99 -4.74 9.15 -4.49
N GLY A 100 -4.17 8.91 -3.32
CA GLY A 100 -2.74 8.61 -3.18
C GLY A 100 -2.33 7.36 -3.93
N PHE A 101 -3.05 6.25 -3.74
CA PHE A 101 -2.69 4.99 -4.36
C PHE A 101 -3.02 4.98 -5.86
N THR A 102 -4.04 5.72 -6.32
CA THR A 102 -4.28 5.92 -7.76
C THR A 102 -3.10 6.60 -8.43
N ILE A 103 -2.61 7.72 -7.87
CA ILE A 103 -1.45 8.45 -8.42
C ILE A 103 -0.21 7.55 -8.39
N TRP A 104 0.00 6.82 -7.29
CA TRP A 104 1.09 5.86 -7.16
C TRP A 104 1.00 4.73 -8.19
N GLY A 105 -0.18 4.15 -8.41
CA GLY A 105 -0.39 3.12 -9.42
C GLY A 105 -0.13 3.64 -10.84
N CYS A 106 -0.69 4.80 -11.19
CA CYS A 106 -0.52 5.38 -12.52
C CYS A 106 0.91 5.83 -12.82
N ALA A 107 1.70 6.22 -11.81
CA ALA A 107 3.07 6.70 -12.00
C ALA A 107 4.13 5.63 -11.73
N VAL A 108 4.07 4.97 -10.57
CA VAL A 108 5.12 4.06 -10.08
C VAL A 108 4.92 2.66 -10.60
N PHE A 109 3.72 2.07 -10.48
CA PHE A 109 3.48 0.70 -10.96
C PHE A 109 3.70 0.59 -12.47
N THR A 110 3.17 1.55 -13.24
CA THR A 110 3.34 1.62 -14.68
C THR A 110 4.81 1.78 -15.08
N ALA A 111 5.57 2.65 -14.38
CA ALA A 111 7.00 2.82 -14.62
C ALA A 111 7.78 1.53 -14.36
N PHE A 112 7.49 0.80 -13.27
CA PHE A 112 8.12 -0.48 -13.01
C PHE A 112 7.79 -1.50 -14.11
N ILE A 113 6.52 -1.64 -14.51
CA ILE A 113 6.12 -2.55 -15.58
C ILE A 113 6.84 -2.20 -16.89
N ASN A 114 6.77 -0.93 -17.32
CA ASN A 114 7.41 -0.49 -18.56
C ASN A 114 8.93 -0.66 -18.52
N SER A 115 9.59 -0.41 -17.39
CA SER A 115 11.03 -0.64 -17.25
C SER A 115 11.46 -2.11 -17.42
N MET A 116 10.53 -3.06 -17.25
CA MET A 116 10.76 -4.48 -17.53
C MET A 116 10.39 -4.85 -18.97
N LEU A 117 9.38 -4.21 -19.56
CA LEU A 117 8.91 -4.49 -20.92
C LEU A 117 9.85 -3.90 -21.99
N THR A 118 10.28 -2.65 -21.83
CA THR A 118 11.06 -1.92 -22.86
C THR A 118 12.40 -2.59 -23.19
N PRO A 119 13.22 -3.07 -22.22
CA PRO A 119 14.46 -3.78 -22.55
C PRO A 119 14.26 -5.11 -23.27
N LEU A 120 13.05 -5.70 -23.17
CA LEU A 120 12.68 -6.92 -23.89
C LEU A 120 12.15 -6.65 -25.30
N GLY A 121 12.14 -5.38 -25.75
CA GLY A 121 11.59 -4.97 -27.03
C GLY A 121 10.05 -5.09 -27.10
N LEU A 122 9.39 -5.18 -25.95
CA LEU A 122 7.93 -5.27 -25.85
C LEU A 122 7.30 -3.88 -25.85
N ALA A 123 6.08 -3.80 -26.34
CA ALA A 123 5.30 -2.56 -26.30
C ALA A 123 5.01 -2.15 -24.85
N GLU A 124 5.12 -0.86 -24.58
CA GLU A 124 4.76 -0.26 -23.29
C GLU A 124 3.25 -0.35 -23.05
N LEU A 125 2.86 -0.21 -21.78
CA LEU A 125 1.46 -0.16 -21.37
C LEU A 125 0.70 0.93 -22.14
N SER A 126 -0.45 0.57 -22.70
CA SER A 126 -1.33 1.54 -23.36
C SER A 126 -2.02 2.48 -22.36
N ASN A 127 -2.52 3.63 -22.83
CA ASN A 127 -3.28 4.55 -21.98
C ASN A 127 -4.50 3.88 -21.30
N SER A 128 -5.20 2.99 -22.02
CA SER A 128 -6.34 2.25 -21.43
C SER A 128 -5.89 1.29 -20.33
N GLN A 129 -4.74 0.65 -20.52
CA GLN A 129 -4.12 -0.22 -19.52
C GLN A 129 -3.69 0.56 -18.27
N VAL A 130 -3.10 1.74 -18.42
CA VAL A 130 -2.75 2.63 -17.30
C VAL A 130 -4.00 3.05 -16.52
N ILE A 131 -5.10 3.39 -17.20
CA ILE A 131 -6.37 3.74 -16.54
C ILE A 131 -6.91 2.56 -15.73
N LEU A 132 -6.86 1.33 -16.24
CA LEU A 132 -7.30 0.14 -15.52
C LEU A 132 -6.48 -0.09 -14.23
N ILE A 133 -5.16 0.08 -14.30
CA ILE A 133 -4.28 0.05 -13.12
C ILE A 133 -4.70 1.12 -12.13
N GLY A 134 -4.93 2.35 -12.59
CA GLY A 134 -5.39 3.46 -11.77
C GLY A 134 -6.70 3.15 -11.03
N VAL A 135 -7.69 2.59 -11.72
CA VAL A 135 -8.99 2.21 -11.11
C VAL A 135 -8.83 1.10 -10.08
N ASN A 136 -7.99 0.09 -10.36
CA ASN A 136 -7.68 -0.96 -9.40
C ASN A 136 -7.03 -0.38 -8.13
N CYS A 137 -6.00 0.45 -8.30
CA CYS A 137 -5.33 1.10 -7.18
C CYS A 137 -6.27 2.08 -6.44
N ALA A 138 -7.20 2.74 -7.12
CA ALA A 138 -8.21 3.57 -6.47
C ALA A 138 -9.06 2.75 -5.49
N ALA A 139 -9.56 1.60 -5.93
CA ALA A 139 -10.40 0.71 -5.13
C ALA A 139 -9.63 0.12 -3.93
N LEU A 140 -8.41 -0.38 -4.18
CA LEU A 140 -7.55 -0.94 -3.14
C LEU A 140 -7.11 0.11 -2.13
N GLY A 141 -6.71 1.29 -2.59
CA GLY A 141 -6.31 2.42 -1.76
C GLY A 141 -7.43 2.89 -0.84
N PHE A 142 -8.66 2.98 -1.37
CA PHE A 142 -9.84 3.30 -0.58
C PHE A 142 -10.08 2.26 0.52
N ALA A 143 -10.14 0.99 0.14
CA ALA A 143 -10.42 -0.10 1.07
C ALA A 143 -9.36 -0.18 2.17
N ALA A 144 -8.08 -0.08 1.81
CA ALA A 144 -6.98 -0.20 2.75
C ALA A 144 -6.93 0.92 3.78
N PHE A 145 -7.15 2.16 3.37
CA PHE A 145 -7.12 3.30 4.31
C PHE A 145 -8.40 3.37 5.14
N PHE A 146 -9.54 3.00 4.56
CA PHE A 146 -10.79 2.89 5.30
C PHE A 146 -10.67 1.82 6.40
N LEU A 147 -10.25 0.60 6.04
CA LEU A 147 -10.05 -0.50 6.98
C LEU A 147 -8.90 -0.21 7.96
N GLY A 148 -7.83 0.44 7.49
CA GLY A 148 -6.73 0.91 8.32
C GLY A 148 -7.21 1.88 9.41
N SER A 149 -8.14 2.79 9.09
CA SER A 149 -8.65 3.77 10.07
C SER A 149 -9.42 3.13 11.24
N ILE A 150 -10.11 2.01 11.00
CA ILE A 150 -10.86 1.26 12.02
C ILE A 150 -10.01 0.21 12.73
N ALA A 151 -8.88 -0.18 12.14
CA ALA A 151 -7.99 -1.22 12.63
C ALA A 151 -7.53 -1.03 14.09
N PRO A 152 -7.14 0.18 14.57
CA PRO A 152 -6.72 0.36 15.96
C PRO A 152 -7.77 -0.11 16.96
N ARG A 153 -9.05 0.17 16.71
CA ARG A 153 -10.16 -0.27 17.59
C ARG A 153 -10.35 -1.78 17.60
N MET A 154 -10.07 -2.44 16.48
CA MET A 154 -10.23 -3.90 16.33
C MET A 154 -9.00 -4.67 16.85
N LEU A 155 -7.82 -4.06 16.79
CA LEU A 155 -6.54 -4.68 17.11
C LEU A 155 -5.96 -4.24 18.46
N SER A 156 -6.62 -3.33 19.19
CA SER A 156 -6.24 -2.87 20.54
C SER A 156 -5.89 -4.01 21.49
N ARG A 157 -6.61 -5.14 21.39
CA ARG A 157 -6.41 -6.36 22.20
C ARG A 157 -5.51 -7.43 21.59
N ARG A 158 -5.05 -7.27 20.35
CA ARG A 158 -4.34 -8.30 19.57
C ARG A 158 -2.98 -7.80 19.05
N LYS A 159 -2.11 -7.33 19.95
CA LYS A 159 -0.74 -6.88 19.61
C LYS A 159 0.02 -7.89 18.75
N GLY A 160 -0.09 -9.18 19.09
CA GLY A 160 0.55 -10.26 18.34
C GLY A 160 0.09 -10.32 16.87
N ALA A 161 -1.17 -10.01 16.58
CA ALA A 161 -1.67 -9.98 15.21
C ALA A 161 -1.11 -8.79 14.42
N VAL A 162 -1.02 -7.60 15.03
CA VAL A 162 -0.40 -6.43 14.38
C VAL A 162 1.06 -6.71 14.05
N ILE A 163 1.81 -7.27 14.99
CA ILE A 163 3.22 -7.65 14.79
C ILE A 163 3.32 -8.72 13.70
N ALA A 164 2.48 -9.75 13.74
CA ALA A 164 2.48 -10.80 12.72
C ALA A 164 2.20 -10.25 11.32
N ILE A 165 1.22 -9.33 11.17
CA ILE A 165 0.94 -8.66 9.90
C ILE A 165 2.15 -7.86 9.44
N GLY A 166 2.76 -7.06 10.33
CA GLY A 166 3.95 -6.27 10.00
C GLY A 166 5.15 -7.14 9.60
N VAL A 167 5.39 -8.25 10.28
CA VAL A 167 6.45 -9.20 9.91
C VAL A 167 6.14 -9.84 8.57
N LEU A 168 4.90 -10.26 8.34
CA LEU A 168 4.50 -10.89 7.08
C LEU A 168 4.65 -9.94 5.89
N THR A 169 4.24 -8.67 6.03
CA THR A 169 4.41 -7.67 4.97
C THR A 169 5.89 -7.40 4.70
N LEU A 170 6.74 -7.36 5.72
CA LEU A 170 8.19 -7.22 5.54
C LEU A 170 8.80 -8.43 4.83
N VAL A 171 8.44 -9.66 5.20
CA VAL A 171 8.92 -10.88 4.53
C VAL A 171 8.53 -10.88 3.05
N LEU A 172 7.26 -10.56 2.74
CA LEU A 172 6.78 -10.44 1.35
C LEU A 172 7.53 -9.34 0.60
N THR A 173 7.82 -8.21 1.26
CA THR A 173 8.58 -7.11 0.68
C THR A 173 10.01 -7.53 0.36
N ILE A 174 10.70 -8.23 1.26
CA ILE A 174 12.06 -8.74 1.04
C ILE A 174 12.07 -9.72 -0.14
N PHE A 175 11.09 -10.61 -0.20
CA PHE A 175 10.95 -11.55 -1.33
C PHE A 175 10.69 -10.81 -2.65
N GLY A 176 9.83 -9.78 -2.64
CA GLY A 176 9.60 -8.90 -3.80
C GLY A 176 10.86 -8.17 -4.25
N ALA A 177 11.66 -7.64 -3.32
CA ALA A 177 12.93 -6.97 -3.62
C ALA A 177 13.94 -7.94 -4.25
N PHE A 178 14.03 -9.16 -3.73
CA PHE A 178 14.86 -10.21 -4.30
C PHE A 178 14.43 -10.58 -5.72
N ALA A 179 13.12 -10.79 -5.94
CA ALA A 179 12.57 -11.09 -7.25
C ALA A 179 12.87 -9.96 -8.26
N LEU A 180 12.66 -8.71 -7.84
CA LEU A 180 12.94 -7.53 -8.65
C LEU A 180 14.43 -7.42 -9.01
N ALA A 181 15.33 -7.64 -8.05
CA ALA A 181 16.77 -7.63 -8.29
C ALA A 181 17.20 -8.72 -9.28
N LYS A 182 16.58 -9.90 -9.23
CA LYS A 182 16.84 -10.98 -10.21
C LYS A 182 16.35 -10.63 -11.61
N VAL A 183 15.18 -10.00 -11.73
CA VAL A 183 14.66 -9.53 -13.01
C VAL A 183 15.58 -8.47 -13.61
N TYR A 184 15.94 -7.44 -12.85
CA TYR A 184 16.82 -6.39 -13.35
C TYR A 184 18.23 -6.88 -13.68
N GLY A 185 18.82 -7.78 -12.87
CA GLY A 185 20.12 -8.37 -13.18
C GLY A 185 20.13 -9.32 -14.38
N ALA A 186 18.97 -9.65 -14.96
CA ALA A 186 18.87 -10.36 -16.23
C ALA A 186 18.56 -9.43 -17.41
N LEU A 187 18.03 -8.24 -17.15
CA LEU A 187 17.64 -7.24 -18.16
C LEU A 187 18.77 -6.26 -18.49
N TYR A 188 19.59 -5.91 -17.49
CA TYR A 188 20.70 -4.95 -17.56
C TYR A 188 22.00 -5.57 -17.05
#